data_AF-A0A519ZB22-F1
#
_entry.id   AF-A0A519ZB22-F1
#
_cell.length_a   1.000
_cell.length_b   1.000
_cell.length_c   1.000
_cell.angle_alpha   90.00
_cell.angle_beta   90.00
_cell.angle_gamma   90.00
#
_symmetry.space_group_name_H-M   'P 1'
#
loop_
_entity.id
_entity.type
_entity.pdbx_description
1 polymer ?
#
loop_
_entity_poly.entity_id
_entity_poly.type
_entity_poly.pdbx_seq_one_letter_code
_entity_poly.pdbx_strand_id
1 'polypeptide(L)'
;DMGTRRGGGGRNSFPAGHPAVVATSTFFMAKVYADYHPEMKNKWILYTVAGGASLATGLLRIKAGQHFPTDVMTGIPIGILSGLLVPHFHKNKEKSNLTILPYSAGQSNGLTAMIKL
;
A
#
# COMPACT_ATOMS: atom_id res chain seq x y z
N ASP A 1 -15.05 16.13 20.05
CA ASP A 1 -15.83 15.67 21.19
C ASP A 1 -15.70 14.14 21.36
N MET A 2 -15.66 13.62 22.59
CA MET A 2 -15.58 12.18 22.87
C MET A 2 -16.88 11.46 22.46
N GLY A 3 -18.02 12.17 22.46
CA GLY A 3 -19.30 11.65 21.99
C GLY A 3 -19.26 11.24 20.52
N THR A 4 -18.73 12.12 19.65
CA THR A 4 -18.54 11.82 18.20
C THR A 4 -17.61 10.63 17.93
N ARG A 5 -16.57 10.43 18.75
CA ARG A 5 -15.61 9.31 18.60
C ARG A 5 -16.15 7.97 19.09
N ARG A 6 -17.12 7.97 20.02
CA ARG A 6 -17.73 6.76 20.60
C ARG A 6 -19.04 6.34 19.92
N GLY A 7 -19.59 7.17 19.03
CA GLY A 7 -20.72 6.85 18.16
C GLY A 7 -20.39 5.76 17.14
N GLY A 8 -21.40 5.13 16.54
CA GLY A 8 -21.29 3.87 15.78
C GLY A 8 -20.10 3.77 14.82
N GLY A 9 -19.87 4.79 13.97
CA GLY A 9 -18.76 4.81 13.00
C GLY A 9 -17.35 4.88 13.63
N GLY A 10 -17.23 5.42 14.84
CA GLY A 10 -15.97 5.50 15.58
C GLY A 10 -15.60 4.22 16.36
N ARG A 11 -16.52 3.26 16.48
CA ARG A 11 -16.27 1.98 17.17
C ARG A 11 -15.45 0.99 16.31
N ASN A 12 -15.52 1.11 14.98
CA ASN A 12 -14.71 0.36 14.01
C ASN A 12 -13.73 1.30 13.27
N SER A 13 -13.07 2.20 13.99
CA SER A 13 -12.17 3.19 13.40
C SER A 13 -10.75 2.69 13.12
N PHE A 14 -10.40 1.48 13.60
CA PHE A 14 -9.07 0.89 13.47
C PHE A 14 -9.01 -0.19 12.38
N PRO A 15 -8.01 -0.15 11.47
CA PRO A 15 -7.07 0.94 11.23
C PRO A 15 -7.73 2.10 10.47
N ALA A 16 -7.08 3.27 10.40
CA ALA A 16 -7.66 4.43 9.74
C ALA A 16 -7.74 4.24 8.20
N GLY A 17 -8.90 3.80 7.72
CA GLY A 17 -9.09 3.42 6.31
C GLY A 17 -8.90 4.55 5.29
N HIS A 18 -9.39 5.76 5.57
CA HIS A 18 -9.22 6.89 4.63
C HIS A 18 -7.75 7.29 4.39
N PRO A 19 -6.95 7.60 5.44
CA PRO A 19 -5.54 7.88 5.23
C PRO A 19 -4.76 6.66 4.71
N ALA A 20 -5.19 5.43 5.02
CA ALA A 20 -4.62 4.22 4.42
C ALA A 20 -4.83 4.18 2.89
N VAL A 21 -6.05 4.43 2.40
CA VAL A 21 -6.35 4.45 0.95
C VAL A 21 -5.57 5.56 0.25
N VAL A 22 -5.53 6.77 0.83
CA VAL A 22 -4.74 7.88 0.27
C VAL A 22 -3.25 7.50 0.20
N ALA A 23 -2.70 6.89 1.24
CA ALA A 23 -1.32 6.40 1.25
C ALA A 23 -1.10 5.34 0.17
N THR A 24 -1.97 4.33 0.06
CA THR A 24 -1.88 3.29 -0.97
C THR A 24 -1.85 3.90 -2.37
N SER A 25 -2.82 4.76 -2.71
CA SER A 25 -2.94 5.33 -4.05
C SER A 25 -1.76 6.25 -4.40
N THR A 26 -1.34 7.11 -3.48
CA THR A 26 -0.29 8.09 -3.75
C THR A 26 1.10 7.46 -3.79
N PHE A 27 1.40 6.51 -2.91
CA PHE A 27 2.67 5.76 -2.96
C PHE A 27 2.72 4.79 -4.14
N PHE A 28 1.60 4.20 -4.54
CA PHE A 28 1.52 3.42 -5.79
C PHE A 28 1.89 4.28 -7.00
N MET A 29 1.27 5.46 -7.12
CA MET A 29 1.56 6.38 -8.22
C MET A 29 3.01 6.83 -8.21
N ALA A 30 3.54 7.22 -7.03
CA ALA A 30 4.94 7.61 -6.89
C ALA A 30 5.89 6.49 -7.30
N LYS A 31 5.59 5.25 -6.90
CA LYS A 31 6.40 4.07 -7.21
C LYS A 31 6.41 3.76 -8.70
N VAL A 32 5.23 3.67 -9.31
CA VAL A 32 5.07 3.36 -10.73
C VAL A 32 5.71 4.44 -11.59
N TYR A 33 5.47 5.72 -11.29
CA TYR A 33 6.08 6.82 -12.03
C TYR A 33 7.61 6.80 -11.92
N ALA A 34 8.15 6.61 -10.71
CA ALA A 34 9.59 6.52 -10.48
C ALA A 34 10.25 5.32 -11.20
N ASP A 35 9.49 4.24 -11.41
CA ASP A 35 9.95 3.06 -12.13
C ASP A 35 9.96 3.24 -13.65
N TYR A 36 8.98 3.96 -14.21
CA TYR A 36 8.94 4.27 -15.65
C TYR A 36 9.87 5.41 -16.06
N HIS A 37 10.30 6.25 -15.12
CA HIS A 37 11.21 7.38 -15.36
C HIS A 37 12.56 7.20 -14.63
N PRO A 38 13.41 6.23 -15.04
CA PRO A 38 14.72 6.00 -14.46
C PRO A 38 15.61 7.26 -14.43
N GLU A 39 15.50 8.12 -15.43
CA GLU A 39 16.26 9.36 -15.66
C GLU A 39 15.97 10.49 -14.67
N MET A 40 14.84 10.43 -13.95
CA MET A 40 14.45 11.46 -13.01
C MET A 40 15.41 11.49 -11.80
N LYS A 41 16.16 12.59 -11.62
CA LYS A 41 17.11 12.75 -10.50
C LYS A 41 16.43 12.90 -9.13
N ASN A 42 15.24 13.52 -9.09
CA ASN A 42 14.59 13.93 -7.83
C ASN A 42 13.33 13.12 -7.48
N LYS A 43 13.40 11.78 -7.59
CA LYS A 43 12.26 10.87 -7.31
C LYS A 43 11.69 11.01 -5.89
N TRP A 44 12.52 11.43 -4.94
CA TRP A 44 12.11 11.64 -3.55
C TRP A 44 10.93 12.62 -3.42
N ILE A 45 10.80 13.60 -4.32
CA ILE A 45 9.71 14.59 -4.32
C ILE A 45 8.35 13.89 -4.42
N LEU A 46 8.23 12.84 -5.26
CA LEU A 46 6.97 12.10 -5.43
C LEU A 46 6.53 11.44 -4.12
N TYR A 47 7.48 10.84 -3.40
CA TYR A 47 7.21 10.21 -2.11
C TYR A 47 6.95 11.24 -1.01
N THR A 48 7.62 12.39 -1.04
CA THR A 48 7.35 13.50 -0.11
C THR A 48 5.94 14.05 -0.30
N VAL A 49 5.50 14.26 -1.54
CA VAL A 49 4.13 14.71 -1.83
C VAL A 49 3.11 13.64 -1.41
N ALA A 50 3.38 12.37 -1.69
CA ALA A 50 2.52 11.25 -1.25
C ALA A 50 2.40 11.18 0.28
N GLY A 51 3.51 11.30 1.00
CA GLY A 51 3.55 11.37 2.45
C GLY A 51 2.78 12.56 2.99
N GLY A 52 2.97 13.74 2.39
CA GLY A 52 2.26 14.97 2.75
C GLY A 52 0.74 14.84 2.60
N ALA A 53 0.26 14.30 1.47
CA ALA A 53 -1.16 14.06 1.25
C ALA A 53 -1.77 13.07 2.26
N SER A 54 -1.02 12.00 2.57
CA SER A 54 -1.42 10.97 3.53
C SER A 54 -1.52 11.53 4.96
N LEU A 55 -0.52 12.31 5.38
CA LEU A 55 -0.49 12.97 6.69
C LEU A 55 -1.58 14.04 6.80
N ALA A 56 -1.75 14.89 5.79
CA ALA A 56 -2.81 15.89 5.77
C ALA A 56 -4.19 15.24 5.92
N THR A 57 -4.45 14.16 5.20
CA THR A 57 -5.69 13.38 5.34
C THR A 57 -5.85 12.82 6.75
N GLY A 58 -4.79 12.21 7.31
CA GLY A 58 -4.82 11.68 8.68
C GLY A 58 -5.15 12.75 9.72
N LEU A 59 -4.50 13.91 9.65
CA LEU A 59 -4.74 15.04 10.55
C LEU A 59 -6.18 15.57 10.43
N LEU A 60 -6.70 15.72 9.22
CA LEU A 60 -8.08 16.16 9.00
C LEU A 60 -9.08 15.16 9.56
N ARG A 61 -8.83 13.85 9.44
CA ARG A 61 -9.72 12.82 9.99
C ARG A 61 -9.67 12.75 11.52
N ILE A 62 -8.51 13.03 12.13
CA ILE A 62 -8.38 13.17 13.59
C ILE A 62 -9.18 14.39 14.07
N LYS A 63 -9.04 15.54 13.39
CA LYS A 63 -9.77 16.79 13.70
C LYS A 63 -11.29 16.62 13.54
N ALA A 64 -11.72 15.88 12.53
CA ALA A 64 -13.14 15.54 12.30
C ALA A 64 -13.71 14.52 13.30
N GLY A 65 -12.90 14.03 14.26
CA GLY A 65 -13.33 13.05 15.25
C GLY A 65 -13.61 11.66 14.69
N GLN A 66 -13.13 11.35 13.48
CA GLN A 66 -13.42 10.08 12.78
C GLN A 66 -12.41 8.97 13.10
N HIS A 67 -11.19 9.34 13.50
CA HIS A 67 -10.13 8.39 13.87
C HIS A 67 -9.38 8.86 15.12
N PHE A 68 -8.87 7.90 15.89
CA PHE A 68 -7.87 8.14 16.92
C PHE A 68 -6.47 8.27 16.29
N PRO A 69 -5.52 8.97 16.94
CA PRO A 69 -4.14 9.06 16.44
C PRO A 69 -3.49 7.69 16.18
N THR A 70 -3.78 6.69 17.02
CA THR A 70 -3.33 5.29 16.88
C THR A 70 -3.84 4.63 15.59
N ASP A 71 -5.06 4.95 15.17
CA ASP A 71 -5.65 4.41 13.94
C ASP A 71 -4.89 4.95 12.72
N VAL A 72 -4.50 6.23 12.76
CA VAL A 72 -3.74 6.88 11.69
C VAL A 72 -2.30 6.38 11.66
N MET A 73 -1.67 6.21 12.84
CA MET A 73 -0.32 5.66 12.96
C MET A 73 -0.17 4.25 12.40
N THR A 74 -1.25 3.47 12.35
CA THR A 74 -1.26 2.12 11.77
C THR A 74 -1.76 2.11 10.34
N GLY A 75 -2.81 2.87 10.03
CA GLY A 75 -3.40 2.94 8.69
C GLY A 75 -2.44 3.49 7.63
N ILE A 76 -1.67 4.54 7.95
CA ILE A 76 -0.72 5.12 6.99
C ILE A 76 0.38 4.11 6.62
N PRO A 77 1.12 3.46 7.55
CA PRO A 77 2.10 2.45 7.20
C PRO A 77 1.54 1.28 6.39
N ILE A 78 0.35 0.79 6.74
CA ILE A 78 -0.32 -0.27 5.96
C ILE A 78 -0.51 0.19 4.51
N GLY A 79 -1.03 1.41 4.31
CA GLY A 79 -1.23 1.95 2.98
C GLY A 79 0.08 2.17 2.20
N ILE A 80 1.11 2.71 2.86
CA ILE A 80 2.45 2.88 2.26
C ILE A 80 2.99 1.53 1.77
N LEU A 81 2.96 0.51 2.64
CA LEU A 81 3.46 -0.83 2.30
C LEU A 81 2.68 -1.42 1.13
N SER A 82 1.34 -1.33 1.15
CA SER A 82 0.51 -1.79 0.03
C SER A 82 0.84 -1.05 -1.26
N GLY A 83 0.94 0.28 -1.22
CA GLY A 83 1.26 1.12 -2.37
C GLY A 83 2.64 0.85 -2.97
N LEU A 84 3.63 0.46 -2.16
CA LEU A 84 4.97 0.13 -2.62
C LEU A 84 5.11 -1.32 -3.09
N LEU A 85 4.60 -2.28 -2.31
CA LEU A 85 4.85 -3.70 -2.52
C LEU A 85 4.02 -4.26 -3.67
N VAL A 86 2.77 -3.84 -3.83
CA VAL A 86 1.91 -4.31 -4.93
C VAL A 86 2.59 -4.05 -6.28
N PRO A 87 2.93 -2.82 -6.69
CA PRO A 87 3.56 -2.58 -7.97
C PRO A 87 4.98 -3.16 -8.03
N HIS A 88 5.70 -3.27 -6.91
CA HIS A 88 7.01 -3.91 -6.88
C HIS A 88 6.95 -5.40 -7.26
N PHE A 89 6.01 -6.15 -6.70
CA PHE A 89 5.83 -7.57 -7.02
C PHE A 89 5.13 -7.83 -8.35
N HIS A 90 4.35 -6.87 -8.86
CA HIS A 90 3.68 -6.94 -10.17
C HIS A 90 4.55 -6.43 -11.34
N LYS A 91 5.81 -6.06 -11.09
CA LYS A 91 6.73 -5.72 -12.19
C LYS A 91 6.92 -6.94 -13.09
N ASN A 92 6.74 -6.75 -14.40
CA ASN A 92 7.17 -7.73 -15.38
C ASN A 92 8.69 -7.90 -15.28
N LYS A 93 9.13 -9.06 -14.81
CA LYS A 93 10.54 -9.45 -14.85
C LYS A 93 10.88 -9.76 -16.31
N GLU A 94 11.84 -9.06 -16.89
CA GLU A 94 12.40 -9.48 -18.17
C GLU A 94 12.87 -10.94 -18.06
N LYS A 95 12.38 -11.77 -18.99
CA LYS A 95 12.71 -13.19 -19.22
C LYS A 95 13.33 -13.89 -18.00
N SER A 96 12.53 -14.16 -16.98
CA SER A 96 12.89 -15.23 -16.04
C SER A 96 12.80 -16.54 -16.81
N ASN A 97 13.95 -17.16 -17.10
CA ASN A 97 13.97 -18.50 -17.67
C ASN A 97 13.34 -19.52 -16.72
N LEU A 98 13.10 -19.18 -15.45
CA LEU A 98 12.48 -20.01 -14.45
C LEU A 98 11.04 -19.57 -14.17
N THR A 99 10.07 -20.44 -14.42
CA THR A 99 8.66 -20.28 -14.05
C THR A 99 8.31 -21.29 -12.96
N ILE A 100 7.86 -20.84 -11.79
CA ILE A 100 7.44 -21.72 -10.69
C ILE A 100 5.93 -21.58 -10.51
N LEU A 101 5.21 -22.69 -10.54
CA LEU A 101 3.77 -22.75 -10.36
C LEU A 101 3.40 -23.76 -9.27
N PRO A 102 2.36 -23.51 -8.48
CA PRO A 102 1.80 -24.52 -7.61
C PRO A 102 1.23 -25.67 -8.45
N TYR A 103 1.54 -26.91 -8.05
CA TYR A 103 1.00 -28.13 -8.64
C TYR A 103 0.12 -28.82 -7.61
N SER A 104 -1.11 -29.12 -7.99
CA SER A 104 -2.01 -29.94 -7.19
C SER A 104 -2.74 -30.91 -8.12
N ALA A 105 -2.52 -32.20 -7.91
CA ALA A 105 -3.19 -33.27 -8.64
C ALA A 105 -3.52 -34.43 -7.70
N GLY A 106 -4.82 -34.64 -7.47
CA GLY A 106 -5.37 -35.76 -6.70
C GLY A 106 -4.83 -35.83 -5.28
N GLN A 107 -3.84 -36.70 -5.05
CA GLN A 107 -3.20 -36.92 -3.75
C GLN A 107 -1.86 -36.19 -3.57
N SER A 108 -1.38 -35.48 -4.60
CA SER A 108 -0.07 -34.82 -4.59
C SER A 108 -0.21 -33.31 -4.67
N ASN A 109 0.44 -32.61 -3.73
CA ASN A 109 0.62 -31.16 -3.75
C ASN A 109 2.11 -30.87 -3.81
N GLY A 110 2.52 -29.91 -4.63
CA GLY A 110 3.92 -29.55 -4.79
C GLY A 110 4.11 -28.25 -5.58
N LEU A 111 5.34 -28.06 -6.05
CA LEU A 111 5.72 -26.94 -6.91
C LEU A 111 6.31 -27.52 -8.20
N THR A 112 5.91 -26.99 -9.34
CA THR A 112 6.52 -27.27 -10.64
C THR A 112 7.39 -26.08 -11.03
N ALA A 113 8.63 -26.34 -11.41
CA ALA A 113 9.54 -25.37 -11.98
C ALA A 113 9.81 -25.71 -13.45
N MET A 114 9.53 -24.80 -14.37
CA MET A 114 9.91 -24.90 -15.78
C MET A 114 11.06 -23.98 -16.09
N ILE A 115 12.10 -24.52 -16.72
CA ILE A 115 13.24 -23.77 -17.23
C ILE A 115 13.12 -23.67 -18.75
N LYS A 116 13.03 -22.44 -19.27
CA LYS A 116 13.07 -22.17 -20.71
C LYS A 116 14.55 -22.06 -21.12
N LEU A 117 15.02 -23.08 -21.85
CA LEU A 117 16.35 -23.11 -22.47
C LEU A 117 16.44 -22.14 -23.66
#